data_AF-A0A521WNE5-F1
#
_entry.id   AF-A0A521WNE5-F1
#
_cell.length_a   1.000
_cell.length_b   1.000
_cell.length_c   1.000
_cell.angle_alpha   90.00
_cell.angle_beta   90.00
_cell.angle_gamma   90.00
#
_symmetry.space_group_name_H-M   'P 1'
#
loop_
_entity.id
_entity.type
_entity.pdbx_description
1 polymer ?
#
loop_
_entity_poly.entity_id
_entity_poly.type
_entity_poly.pdbx_seq_one_letter_code
_entity_poly.pdbx_strand_id
1 'polypeptide(L)'
;MLYYRTRISGRMRGIMNNKFDQLNKALDDLKKKYGDSIFWDGVKKLKRKKLEVDNREKRKHFPLPKYQDLWAKQCGICPICEQGMDAPFKNTAGLNIDHKNPNREKGFNDDDNLQLTHGQCNMSKSSKSLLQQSKETGKTMMELLEMCLNYRNGV
;
A
#
# COMPACT_ATOMS: atom_id res chain seq x y z
N MET A 1 -19.50 -25.32 7.51
CA MET A 1 -18.98 -24.53 6.38
C MET A 1 -20.12 -23.66 5.85
N LEU A 2 -20.27 -22.42 6.36
CA LEU A 2 -21.38 -21.52 6.01
C LEU A 2 -20.84 -20.36 5.17
N TYR A 3 -21.08 -20.40 3.86
CA TYR A 3 -20.82 -19.28 2.95
C TYR A 3 -21.87 -18.19 3.18
N TYR A 4 -21.52 -17.11 3.88
CA TYR A 4 -22.29 -15.87 3.84
C TYR A 4 -22.04 -15.17 2.49
N ARG A 5 -22.74 -15.63 1.43
CA ARG A 5 -22.95 -14.80 0.24
C ARG A 5 -24.03 -13.78 0.58
N THR A 6 -23.63 -12.58 0.98
CA THR A 6 -24.54 -11.42 1.01
C THR A 6 -25.07 -11.17 -0.39
N ARG A 7 -26.27 -11.68 -0.70
CA ARG A 7 -27.04 -11.29 -1.89
C ARG A 7 -27.44 -9.83 -1.72
N ILE A 8 -26.62 -8.92 -2.24
CA ILE A 8 -27.07 -7.55 -2.53
C ILE A 8 -28.20 -7.70 -3.55
N SER A 9 -29.42 -7.39 -3.12
CA SER A 9 -30.63 -7.46 -3.93
C SER A 9 -30.46 -6.63 -5.21
N GLY A 10 -31.04 -7.08 -6.33
CA GLY A 10 -30.92 -6.39 -7.63
C GLY A 10 -31.32 -4.91 -7.58
N ARG A 11 -32.23 -4.54 -6.67
CA ARG A 11 -32.68 -3.17 -6.43
C ARG A 11 -31.57 -2.27 -5.84
N MET A 12 -30.78 -2.77 -4.88
CA MET A 12 -29.65 -2.00 -4.33
C MET A 12 -28.50 -1.85 -5.35
N ARG A 13 -28.30 -2.86 -6.21
CA ARG A 13 -27.33 -2.79 -7.32
C ARG A 13 -27.69 -1.70 -8.34
N GLY A 14 -28.97 -1.61 -8.72
CA GLY A 14 -29.45 -0.56 -9.63
C GLY A 14 -29.34 0.87 -9.08
N ILE A 15 -29.60 1.06 -7.78
CA ILE A 15 -29.48 2.37 -7.11
C ILE A 15 -28.02 2.80 -6.98
N MET A 16 -27.10 1.87 -6.66
CA MET A 16 -25.67 2.17 -6.60
C MET A 16 -25.10 2.54 -7.97
N ASN A 17 -25.51 1.84 -9.03
CA ASN A 17 -25.08 2.15 -10.40
C ASN A 17 -25.52 3.57 -10.82
N ASN A 18 -26.78 3.94 -10.54
CA ASN A 18 -27.30 5.27 -10.88
C ASN A 18 -26.52 6.41 -10.18
N LYS A 19 -26.18 6.25 -8.89
CA LYS A 19 -25.35 7.23 -8.17
C LYS A 19 -23.93 7.33 -8.73
N PHE A 20 -23.35 6.20 -9.14
CA PHE A 20 -22.01 6.17 -9.73
C PHE A 20 -21.99 6.86 -11.10
N ASP A 21 -23.03 6.65 -11.92
CA ASP A 21 -23.20 7.29 -13.22
C ASP A 21 -23.36 8.81 -13.09
N GLN A 22 -24.15 9.27 -12.11
CA GLN A 22 -24.27 10.69 -11.79
C GLN A 22 -22.92 11.31 -11.39
N LEU A 23 -22.13 10.57 -10.61
CA LEU A 23 -20.79 10.99 -10.19
C LEU A 23 -19.83 11.10 -11.37
N ASN A 24 -19.80 10.10 -12.25
CA ASN A 24 -18.97 10.13 -13.46
C ASN A 24 -19.34 11.29 -14.36
N LYS A 25 -20.64 11.53 -14.57
CA LYS A 25 -21.13 12.66 -15.35
C LYS A 25 -20.67 14.00 -14.76
N ALA A 26 -20.79 14.18 -13.44
CA ALA A 26 -20.32 15.39 -12.78
C ALA A 26 -18.80 15.58 -12.91
N LEU A 27 -18.01 14.50 -12.86
CA LEU A 27 -16.57 14.56 -13.07
C LEU A 27 -16.22 14.98 -14.50
N ASP A 28 -16.93 14.44 -15.48
CA ASP A 28 -16.71 14.78 -16.89
C ASP A 28 -17.14 16.22 -17.21
N ASP A 29 -18.24 16.69 -16.62
CA ASP A 29 -18.67 18.10 -16.74
C ASP A 29 -17.61 19.05 -16.15
N LEU A 30 -17.00 18.68 -15.01
CA LEU A 30 -15.92 19.46 -14.39
C LEU A 30 -14.65 19.47 -15.25
N LYS A 31 -14.25 18.31 -15.79
CA LYS A 31 -13.10 18.21 -16.72
C LYS A 31 -13.33 19.06 -17.96
N LYS A 32 -14.52 19.00 -18.56
CA LYS A 32 -14.88 19.79 -19.74
C LYS A 32 -14.88 21.29 -19.44
N LYS A 33 -15.35 21.69 -18.25
CA LYS A 33 -15.42 23.11 -17.84
C LYS A 33 -14.06 23.74 -17.57
N TYR A 34 -13.13 23.02 -16.93
CA TYR A 34 -11.86 23.57 -16.47
C TYR A 34 -10.63 23.06 -17.23
N GLY A 35 -10.79 22.04 -18.06
CA GLY A 35 -9.70 21.33 -18.71
C GLY A 35 -9.05 20.29 -17.79
N ASP A 36 -8.59 19.18 -18.37
CA ASP A 36 -8.05 18.04 -17.63
C ASP A 36 -6.87 18.42 -16.72
N SER A 37 -5.95 19.26 -17.19
CA SER A 37 -4.76 19.66 -16.43
C SER A 37 -5.13 20.37 -15.12
N ILE A 38 -6.05 21.34 -15.18
CA ILE A 38 -6.48 22.12 -14.01
C ILE A 38 -7.32 21.23 -13.08
N PHE A 39 -8.19 20.38 -13.63
CA PHE A 39 -8.97 19.44 -12.85
C PHE A 39 -8.08 18.51 -12.02
N TRP A 40 -7.08 17.88 -12.65
CA TRP A 40 -6.18 16.96 -11.95
C TRP A 40 -5.28 17.66 -10.94
N ASP A 41 -4.82 18.89 -11.23
CA ASP A 41 -4.08 19.69 -10.25
C ASP A 41 -4.94 20.05 -9.03
N GLY A 42 -6.21 20.40 -9.25
CA GLY A 42 -7.20 20.62 -8.20
C GLY A 42 -7.42 19.37 -7.33
N VAL A 43 -7.64 18.20 -7.93
CA VAL A 43 -7.78 16.92 -7.22
C VAL A 43 -6.53 16.61 -6.39
N LYS A 44 -5.34 16.84 -6.93
CA LYS A 44 -4.06 16.63 -6.23
C LYS A 44 -3.94 17.55 -5.01
N LYS A 45 -4.28 18.84 -5.15
CA LYS A 45 -4.30 19.80 -4.04
C LYS A 45 -5.32 19.42 -2.97
N LEU A 46 -6.50 18.93 -3.36
CA LEU A 46 -7.55 18.49 -2.44
C LEU A 46 -7.13 17.26 -1.63
N LYS A 47 -6.49 16.28 -2.30
CA LYS A 47 -5.88 15.13 -1.63
C LYS A 47 -4.78 15.56 -0.65
N ARG A 48 -3.94 16.53 -1.04
CA ARG A 48 -2.89 17.09 -0.17
C ARG A 48 -3.47 17.80 1.06
N LYS A 49 -4.50 18.64 0.89
CA LYS A 49 -5.19 19.31 2.00
C LYS A 49 -5.83 18.30 2.97
N LYS A 50 -6.43 17.23 2.47
CA LYS A 50 -6.93 16.15 3.35
C LYS A 50 -5.81 15.55 4.21
N LEU A 51 -4.66 15.27 3.61
CA LEU A 51 -3.49 14.76 4.35
C LEU A 51 -2.96 15.75 5.40
N GLU A 52 -3.09 17.06 5.17
CA GLU A 52 -2.71 18.11 6.12
C GLU A 52 -3.71 18.24 7.27
N VAL A 53 -5.00 18.08 7.01
CA VAL A 53 -6.06 18.10 8.04
C VAL A 53 -6.00 16.84 8.93
N ASP A 54 -5.66 15.68 8.35
CA ASP A 54 -5.60 14.41 9.08
C ASP A 54 -4.36 14.26 9.99
N ASN A 55 -3.53 15.29 10.17
CA ASN A 55 -2.28 15.26 10.97
C ASN A 55 -1.36 14.08 10.64
N ARG A 56 -1.48 13.54 9.43
CA ARG A 56 -0.79 12.31 9.06
C ARG A 56 0.70 12.59 8.91
N GLU A 57 1.52 11.77 9.58
CA GLU A 57 2.96 11.89 9.48
C GLU A 57 3.41 11.72 8.01
N LYS A 58 4.26 12.62 7.54
CA LYS A 58 4.79 12.57 6.16
C LYS A 58 5.75 11.40 6.01
N ARG A 59 5.81 10.84 4.80
CA ARG A 59 6.87 9.88 4.42
C ARG A 59 8.23 10.56 4.57
N LYS A 60 9.14 9.90 5.30
CA LYS A 60 10.51 10.39 5.52
C LYS A 60 11.48 9.62 4.63
N HIS A 61 12.56 10.30 4.25
CA HIS A 61 13.74 9.61 3.74
C HIS A 61 14.45 8.94 4.92
N PHE A 62 14.80 7.66 4.77
CA PHE A 62 15.45 6.89 5.82
C PHE A 62 16.95 6.77 5.55
N PRO A 63 17.81 6.79 6.59
CA PRO A 63 19.25 6.67 6.41
C PRO A 63 19.66 5.21 6.16
N LEU A 64 20.86 4.98 5.61
CA LEU A 64 21.40 3.65 5.30
C LEU A 64 21.33 2.65 6.48
N PRO A 65 21.64 3.02 7.74
CA PRO A 65 21.49 2.10 8.88
C PRO A 65 20.08 1.55 9.03
N LYS A 66 19.05 2.29 8.61
CA LYS A 66 17.67 1.80 8.67
C LYS A 66 17.39 0.69 7.66
N TYR A 67 17.99 0.80 6.47
CA TYR A 67 17.93 -0.27 5.47
C TYR A 67 18.63 -1.53 5.97
N GLN A 68 19.80 -1.38 6.60
CA GLN A 68 20.57 -2.49 7.17
C GLN A 68 19.82 -3.19 8.30
N ASP A 69 19.23 -2.42 9.21
CA ASP A 69 18.39 -2.93 10.32
C ASP A 69 17.20 -3.75 9.79
N LEU A 70 16.44 -3.22 8.83
CA LEU A 70 15.31 -3.93 8.23
C LEU A 70 15.75 -5.15 7.42
N TRP A 71 16.88 -5.06 6.68
CA TRP A 71 17.44 -6.21 5.97
C TRP A 71 17.79 -7.34 6.94
N ALA A 72 18.46 -7.03 8.05
CA ALA A 72 18.82 -8.02 9.06
C ALA A 72 17.58 -8.63 9.75
N LYS A 73 16.59 -7.80 10.12
CA LYS A 73 15.32 -8.25 10.71
C LYS A 73 14.54 -9.18 9.79
N GLN A 74 14.64 -8.97 8.47
CA GLN A 74 13.96 -9.76 7.44
C GLN A 74 14.81 -10.90 6.88
N CYS A 75 15.99 -11.15 7.44
CA CYS A 75 16.95 -12.13 6.95
C CYS A 75 17.29 -11.96 5.45
N GLY A 76 17.27 -10.72 4.97
CA GLY A 76 17.50 -10.39 3.57
C GLY A 76 16.40 -10.86 2.61
N ILE A 77 15.22 -11.26 3.09
CA ILE A 77 14.12 -11.71 2.25
C ILE A 77 13.10 -10.59 2.01
N CYS A 78 12.69 -10.40 0.76
CA CYS A 78 11.64 -9.47 0.40
C CYS A 78 10.26 -10.05 0.81
N PRO A 79 9.45 -9.34 1.61
CA PRO A 79 8.16 -9.85 2.10
C PRO A 79 7.06 -9.86 1.02
N ILE A 80 7.33 -9.34 -0.18
CA ILE A 80 6.37 -9.28 -1.28
C ILE A 80 6.57 -10.47 -2.24
N CYS A 81 7.80 -10.68 -2.71
CA CYS A 81 8.12 -11.72 -3.69
C CYS A 81 8.83 -12.94 -3.09
N GLU A 82 9.18 -12.89 -1.80
CA GLU A 82 9.85 -13.97 -1.06
C GLU A 82 11.26 -14.31 -1.58
N GLN A 83 11.81 -13.47 -2.45
CA GLN A 83 13.16 -13.62 -2.99
C GLN A 83 14.18 -12.86 -2.14
N GLY A 84 15.44 -13.30 -2.23
CA GLY A 84 16.57 -12.63 -1.60
C GLY A 84 16.77 -11.19 -2.10
N MET A 85 17.20 -10.33 -1.19
CA MET A 85 17.58 -8.94 -1.41
C MET A 85 19.08 -8.79 -1.17
N ASP A 86 19.74 -8.03 -2.02
CA ASP A 86 21.13 -7.65 -1.80
C ASP A 86 21.27 -6.88 -0.49
N ALA A 87 22.33 -7.18 0.26
CA ALA A 87 22.61 -6.52 1.51
C ALA A 87 23.01 -5.03 1.28
N PRO A 88 22.35 -4.06 1.95
CA PRO A 88 22.61 -2.64 1.74
C PRO A 88 23.87 -2.18 2.51
N PHE A 89 25.06 -2.67 2.13
CA PHE A 89 26.31 -2.33 2.83
C PHE A 89 26.80 -0.91 2.51
N LYS A 90 26.75 -0.51 1.25
CA LYS A 90 27.30 0.77 0.76
C LYS A 90 26.28 1.64 0.01
N ASN A 91 25.20 1.04 -0.49
CA ASN A 91 24.13 1.74 -1.17
C ASN A 91 22.79 1.01 -0.94
N THR A 92 21.70 1.67 -1.30
CA THR A 92 20.33 1.15 -1.24
C THR A 92 19.73 0.97 -2.64
N ALA A 93 20.58 0.86 -3.66
CA ALA A 93 20.13 0.80 -5.05
C ALA A 93 19.23 -0.43 -5.25
N GLY A 94 18.06 -0.23 -5.85
CA GLY A 94 17.10 -1.32 -6.06
C GLY A 94 16.32 -1.75 -4.81
N LEU A 95 16.49 -1.08 -3.67
CA LEU A 95 15.75 -1.36 -2.43
C LEU A 95 14.93 -0.14 -1.98
N ASN A 96 13.73 -0.40 -1.47
CA ASN A 96 12.84 0.61 -0.91
C ASN A 96 12.33 0.20 0.47
N ILE A 97 12.28 1.18 1.38
CA ILE A 97 11.51 1.06 2.61
C ILE A 97 10.05 1.42 2.29
N ASP A 98 9.17 0.49 2.60
CA ASP A 98 7.75 0.55 2.34
C ASP A 98 6.95 0.47 3.65
N HIS A 99 5.73 1.01 3.62
CA HIS A 99 4.80 0.98 4.73
C HIS A 99 3.84 -0.21 4.57
N LYS A 100 3.85 -1.13 5.54
CA LYS A 100 2.91 -2.27 5.61
C LYS A 100 1.45 -1.80 5.58
N ASN A 101 1.15 -0.79 6.39
CA ASN A 101 -0.12 -0.06 6.35
C ASN A 101 0.10 1.39 5.90
N PRO A 102 -0.23 1.69 4.63
CA PRO A 102 -0.07 3.04 4.08
C PRO A 102 -1.16 4.00 4.56
N ASN A 103 -2.08 3.63 5.44
CA ASN A 103 -3.10 4.52 6.01
C ASN A 103 -3.04 4.60 7.54
N ARG A 104 -1.93 4.17 8.15
CA ARG A 104 -1.76 4.21 9.60
C ARG A 104 -1.68 5.66 10.09
N GLU A 105 -2.58 6.05 10.99
CA GLU A 105 -2.69 7.42 11.52
C GLU A 105 -1.61 7.73 12.56
N LYS A 106 -1.34 6.80 13.48
CA LYS A 106 -0.30 6.91 14.52
C LYS A 106 0.78 5.86 14.33
N GLY A 107 2.03 6.27 14.47
CA GLY A 107 3.17 5.38 14.24
C GLY A 107 3.36 5.04 12.77
N PHE A 108 3.10 6.01 11.89
CA PHE A 108 3.20 5.78 10.45
C PHE A 108 4.63 5.40 10.06
N ASN A 109 5.63 6.03 10.66
CA ASN A 109 7.04 5.73 10.45
C ASN A 109 7.64 4.79 11.52
N ASP A 110 6.82 4.13 12.34
CA ASP A 110 7.29 3.19 13.35
C ASP A 110 7.82 1.90 12.71
N ASP A 111 8.84 1.31 13.34
CA ASP A 111 9.52 0.10 12.89
C ASP A 111 8.58 -1.06 12.54
N ASP A 112 7.50 -1.21 13.29
CA ASP A 112 6.52 -2.27 13.08
C ASP A 112 5.72 -2.09 11.78
N ASN A 113 5.56 -0.84 11.31
CA ASN A 113 4.90 -0.48 10.06
C ASN A 113 5.85 -0.43 8.86
N LEU A 114 7.16 -0.48 9.08
CA LEU A 114 8.15 -0.43 8.01
C LEU A 114 8.56 -1.84 7.58
N GLN A 115 8.90 -1.96 6.30
CA GLN A 115 9.49 -3.17 5.71
C GLN A 115 10.43 -2.78 4.57
N LEU A 116 11.48 -3.57 4.36
CA LEU A 116 12.39 -3.44 3.22
C LEU A 116 11.91 -4.33 2.07
N THR A 117 11.94 -3.81 0.85
CA THR A 117 11.44 -4.49 -0.35
C THR A 117 12.34 -4.18 -1.54
N HIS A 118 12.31 -5.02 -2.59
CA HIS A 118 12.85 -4.59 -3.88
C HIS A 118 12.06 -3.38 -4.41
N GLY A 119 12.75 -2.46 -5.08
CA GLY A 119 12.12 -1.28 -5.69
C GLY A 119 11.01 -1.67 -6.67
N GLN A 120 11.22 -2.71 -7.49
CA GLN A 120 10.21 -3.21 -8.42
C GLN A 120 8.98 -3.80 -7.70
N CYS A 121 9.18 -4.57 -6.63
CA CYS A 121 8.09 -5.14 -5.82
C CYS A 121 7.27 -4.03 -5.16
N ASN A 122 7.93 -3.01 -4.62
CA ASN A 122 7.27 -1.85 -4.05
C ASN A 122 6.42 -1.10 -5.09
N MET A 123 6.93 -0.90 -6.31
CA MET A 123 6.16 -0.28 -7.39
C MET A 123 4.95 -1.13 -7.80
N SER A 124 5.14 -2.45 -7.93
CA SER A 124 4.08 -3.39 -8.31
C SER A 124 2.98 -3.50 -7.26
N LYS A 125 3.35 -3.54 -5.97
CA LYS A 125 2.42 -3.52 -4.83
C LYS A 125 1.58 -2.24 -4.82
N SER A 126 2.15 -1.11 -5.22
CA SER A 126 1.48 0.20 -5.15
C SER A 126 1.03 0.51 -3.71
N SER A 127 -0.04 1.28 -3.51
CA SER A 127 -0.56 1.65 -2.19
C SER A 127 -1.38 0.55 -1.50
N LYS A 128 -1.19 -0.73 -1.87
CA LYS A 128 -2.01 -1.82 -1.33
C LYS A 128 -1.63 -2.14 0.11
N SER A 129 -2.62 -2.35 0.98
CA SER A 129 -2.36 -2.79 2.36
C SER A 129 -2.04 -4.30 2.43
N LEU A 130 -1.49 -4.78 3.56
CA LEU A 130 -1.32 -6.22 3.81
C LEU A 130 -2.64 -7.00 3.68
N LEU A 131 -3.75 -6.43 4.14
CA LEU A 131 -5.07 -7.05 3.99
C LEU A 131 -5.48 -7.19 2.52
N GLN A 132 -5.15 -6.22 1.67
CA GLN A 132 -5.41 -6.31 0.24
C GLN A 132 -4.54 -7.37 -0.43
N GLN A 133 -3.26 -7.46 -0.04
CA GLN A 133 -2.35 -8.51 -0.53
C GLN A 133 -2.81 -9.92 -0.12
N SER A 134 -3.26 -10.10 1.13
CA SER A 134 -3.80 -11.38 1.62
C SER A 134 -4.99 -11.85 0.77
N LYS A 135 -5.91 -10.93 0.41
CA LYS A 135 -7.07 -11.23 -0.43
C LYS A 135 -6.69 -11.63 -1.86
N GLU A 136 -5.62 -11.07 -2.41
CA GLU A 136 -5.17 -11.36 -3.79
C GLU A 136 -4.33 -12.63 -3.88
N THR A 137 -3.46 -12.85 -2.91
CA THR A 137 -2.51 -13.98 -2.89
C THR A 137 -3.09 -15.26 -2.29
N GLY A 138 -4.18 -15.16 -1.54
CA GLY A 138 -4.76 -16.27 -0.78
C GLY A 138 -4.00 -16.60 0.52
N LYS A 139 -2.88 -15.92 0.79
CA LYS A 139 -2.10 -16.07 2.02
C LYS A 139 -2.78 -15.32 3.16
N THR A 140 -2.72 -15.89 4.35
CA THR A 140 -3.20 -15.24 5.59
C THR A 140 -2.29 -14.07 5.98
N MET A 141 -2.82 -13.12 6.75
CA MET A 141 -2.00 -12.03 7.27
C MET A 141 -0.86 -12.53 8.18
N MET A 142 -1.07 -13.66 8.87
CA MET A 142 -0.03 -14.28 9.70
C MET A 142 1.09 -14.85 8.84
N GLU A 143 0.78 -15.57 7.76
CA GLU A 143 1.79 -16.07 6.82
C GLU A 143 2.63 -14.93 6.22
N LEU A 144 2.01 -13.78 5.91
CA LEU A 144 2.72 -12.60 5.42
C LEU A 144 3.58 -11.91 6.49
N LEU A 145 3.25 -12.08 7.78
CA LEU A 145 3.99 -11.50 8.91
C LEU A 145 5.10 -12.44 9.42
N GLU A 146 4.91 -13.76 9.34
CA GLU A 146 5.78 -14.79 9.93
C GLU A 146 6.93 -15.25 9.02
N MET A 147 7.08 -14.66 7.83
CA MET A 147 8.08 -15.07 6.83
C MET A 147 9.55 -15.03 7.30
N CYS A 148 9.85 -14.45 8.47
CA CYS A 148 11.20 -14.45 9.06
C CYS A 148 11.54 -15.78 9.77
N LEU A 149 10.55 -16.58 10.20
CA LEU A 149 10.79 -17.78 10.99
C LEU A 149 11.10 -19.02 10.13
N ASN A 150 10.51 -19.10 8.94
CA ASN A 150 10.65 -20.30 8.09
C ASN A 150 12.00 -20.39 7.36
N TYR A 151 12.74 -19.29 7.19
CA TYR A 151 14.06 -19.30 6.54
C TYR A 151 15.21 -19.71 7.47
N ARG A 152 15.02 -19.61 8.81
CA ARG A 152 16.01 -20.09 9.80
C ARG A 152 16.05 -21.62 9.94
N ASN A 153 14.96 -22.30 9.59
CA ASN A 153 14.81 -23.75 9.75
C ASN A 153 14.91 -24.51 8.41
N GLY A 154 15.31 -23.81 7.33
CA GLY A 154 15.33 -24.31 5.96
C GLY A 154 16.72 -24.43 5.34
N VAL A 155 17.75 -24.68 6.16
CA VAL A 155 19.06 -25.22 5.73
C VAL A 155 19.44 -26.36 6.67
#